data_AF-A0A4Y2MG09-F1
#
_entry.id   AF-A0A4Y2MG09-F1
#
_cell.length_a   1.000
_cell.length_b   1.000
_cell.length_c   1.000
_cell.angle_alpha   90.00
_cell.angle_beta   90.00
_cell.angle_gamma   90.00
#
_symmetry.space_group_name_H-M   'P 1'
#
loop_
_entity.id
_entity.type
_entity.pdbx_description
1 polymer ?
#
loop_
_entity_poly.entity_id
_entity_poly.type
_entity_poly.pdbx_seq_one_letter_code
_entity_poly.pdbx_strand_id
1 'polypeptide(L)'
;MGLELEQHYAIDVLSAMYLSICAWNDVQETTISKAFQHTGFTTVIEGIQENVPDDMGKDELLINELPKRNTLLPEISLQDFLNVDSDVICTEETDEQIIADIMIEKEELSDFEQEENEITQRPTAKQAAEWLSGLRHSFEG
;
A
#
# COMPACT_ATOMS: atom_id res chain seq x y z
N MET A 1 12.12 32.90 24.42
CA MET A 1 11.57 33.21 23.10
C MET A 1 12.55 32.69 22.06
N GLY A 2 12.39 31.44 21.64
CA GLY A 2 13.16 30.85 20.55
C GLY A 2 12.42 31.13 19.26
N LEU A 3 12.98 31.99 18.41
CA LEU A 3 12.49 32.13 17.04
C LEU A 3 13.09 30.94 16.27
N GLU A 4 12.30 29.89 16.12
CA GLU A 4 12.53 28.90 15.06
C GLU A 4 12.39 29.68 13.76
N LEU A 5 13.53 30.02 13.14
CA LEU A 5 13.56 30.53 11.78
C LEU A 5 13.02 29.41 10.91
N GLU A 6 11.75 29.51 10.55
CA GLU A 6 11.08 28.70 9.55
C GLU A 6 11.77 28.98 8.21
N GLN A 7 12.89 28.29 8.01
CA GLN A 7 13.72 28.48 6.84
C GLN A 7 12.96 27.84 5.68
N HIS A 8 12.32 28.66 4.86
CA HIS A 8 11.65 28.20 3.64
C HIS A 8 12.65 27.43 2.79
N TYR A 9 12.54 26.10 2.82
CA TYR A 9 13.36 25.20 2.03
C TYR A 9 12.82 25.20 0.60
N ALA A 10 13.43 26.03 -0.25
CA ALA A 10 13.15 26.06 -1.68
C ALA A 10 14.18 25.19 -2.40
N ILE A 11 13.72 24.08 -2.97
CA ILE A 11 14.51 23.22 -3.85
C ILE A 11 14.10 23.52 -5.29
N ASP A 12 15.05 23.86 -6.15
CA ASP A 12 14.78 23.95 -7.59
C ASP A 12 14.72 22.55 -8.25
N VAL A 13 14.12 22.48 -9.44
CA VAL A 13 13.92 21.20 -10.14
C VAL A 13 15.24 20.45 -10.36
N LEU A 14 16.33 21.17 -10.68
CA LEU A 14 17.63 20.56 -10.92
C LEU A 14 18.20 19.94 -9.64
N SER A 15 18.04 20.62 -8.51
CA SER A 15 18.44 20.17 -7.19
C SER A 15 17.61 18.97 -6.74
N ALA A 16 16.30 18.96 -7.02
CA ALA A 16 15.44 17.80 -6.76
C ALA A 16 15.87 16.57 -7.58
N MET A 17 16.22 16.77 -8.87
CA MET A 17 16.74 15.70 -9.72
C MET A 17 18.06 15.14 -9.18
N TYR A 18 18.99 16.02 -8.79
CA TYR A 18 20.27 15.61 -8.22
C TYR A 18 20.09 14.83 -6.91
N LEU A 19 19.24 15.35 -6.00
CA LEU A 19 18.91 14.68 -4.74
C LEU A 19 18.28 13.30 -4.98
N SER A 20 17.42 13.17 -5.98
CA SER A 20 16.80 11.88 -6.33
C SER A 20 17.83 10.87 -6.81
N ILE A 21 18.80 11.29 -7.63
CA ILE A 21 19.90 10.43 -8.10
C ILE A 21 20.80 10.01 -6.93
N CYS A 22 21.18 10.95 -6.07
CA CYS A 22 21.97 10.65 -4.88
C CYS A 22 21.24 9.68 -3.95
N ALA A 23 19.97 9.96 -3.65
CA ALA A 23 19.15 9.10 -2.81
C ALA A 23 19.04 7.69 -3.39
N TRP A 24 18.84 7.56 -4.71
CA TRP A 24 18.80 6.27 -5.39
C TRP A 24 20.13 5.51 -5.30
N ASN A 25 21.26 6.20 -5.52
CA ASN A 25 22.58 5.58 -5.45
C ASN A 25 22.97 5.13 -4.03
N ASP A 26 22.39 5.75 -3.00
CA ASP A 26 22.60 5.36 -1.60
C ASP A 26 21.74 4.15 -1.19
N VAL A 27 20.72 3.77 -1.97
CA VAL A 27 19.88 2.61 -1.70
C VAL A 27 20.70 1.33 -1.78
N GLN A 28 20.76 0.61 -0.66
CA GLN A 28 21.40 -0.71 -0.59
C GLN A 28 20.45 -1.80 -1.08
N GLU A 29 20.99 -2.88 -1.66
CA GLU A 29 20.21 -4.07 -2.06
C GLU A 29 19.37 -4.61 -0.90
N THR A 30 19.92 -4.61 0.32
CA THR A 30 19.19 -5.02 1.53
C THR A 30 17.98 -4.13 1.85
N THR A 31 18.01 -2.85 1.45
CA THR A 31 16.89 -1.92 1.62
C THR A 31 15.77 -2.30 0.66
N ILE A 32 16.11 -2.61 -0.59
CA ILE A 32 15.16 -3.09 -1.61
C ILE A 32 14.55 -4.42 -1.15
N SER A 33 15.38 -5.39 -0.78
CA SER A 33 14.91 -6.71 -0.32
C SER A 33 13.98 -6.63 0.88
N LYS A 34 14.25 -5.72 1.83
CA LYS A 34 13.36 -5.49 2.99
C LYS A 34 12.04 -4.83 2.59
N ALA A 35 12.05 -3.88 1.66
CA ALA A 35 10.83 -3.23 1.19
C ALA A 35 9.85 -4.23 0.56
N PHE A 36 10.37 -5.27 -0.08
CA PHE A 36 9.59 -6.32 -0.74
C PHE A 36 9.48 -7.62 0.07
N GLN A 37 9.95 -7.68 1.32
CA GLN A 37 10.00 -8.92 2.11
C GLN A 37 8.62 -9.52 2.42
N HIS A 38 7.57 -8.68 2.39
CA HIS A 38 6.20 -9.08 2.70
C HIS A 38 5.28 -9.14 1.47
N THR A 39 5.79 -8.82 0.28
CA THR A 39 4.97 -8.77 -0.94
C THR A 39 4.85 -10.13 -1.63
N GLY A 40 5.36 -11.20 -1.01
CA GLY A 40 5.27 -12.56 -1.54
C GLY A 40 6.15 -12.85 -2.75
N PHE A 41 7.03 -11.91 -3.16
CA PHE A 41 8.01 -12.16 -4.20
C PHE A 41 9.06 -13.17 -3.72
N THR A 42 9.13 -14.32 -4.37
CA THR A 42 10.15 -15.34 -4.09
C THR A 42 11.43 -15.02 -4.85
N THR A 43 12.59 -15.11 -4.19
CA THR A 43 13.93 -14.82 -4.73
C THR A 43 14.45 -15.91 -5.69
N VAL A 44 13.62 -16.35 -6.64
CA VAL A 44 14.11 -17.18 -7.75
C VAL A 44 14.58 -16.22 -8.85
N ILE A 45 15.79 -15.70 -8.67
CA ILE A 45 16.53 -15.04 -9.74
C ILE A 45 17.19 -16.16 -10.55
N GLU A 46 16.40 -16.84 -11.39
CA GLU A 46 16.99 -17.46 -12.57
C GLU A 46 17.48 -16.31 -13.45
N GLY A 47 18.80 -16.26 -13.68
CA GLY A 47 19.47 -15.14 -14.33
C GLY A 47 18.79 -14.73 -15.62
N ILE A 48 17.98 -13.68 -15.56
CA ILE A 48 17.50 -12.97 -16.73
C ILE A 48 18.74 -12.24 -17.25
N GLN A 49 19.43 -12.84 -18.21
CA GLN A 49 20.40 -12.10 -19.00
C GLN A 49 19.62 -10.96 -19.65
N GLU A 50 19.97 -9.74 -19.23
CA GLU A 50 19.52 -8.48 -19.79
C GLU A 50 20.10 -8.33 -21.19
N ASN A 51 19.51 -9.05 -22.13
CA ASN A 51 19.52 -8.74 -23.55
C ASN A 51 18.07 -8.80 -24.00
N VAL A 52 17.26 -7.91 -23.45
CA VAL A 52 15.91 -7.66 -23.96
C VAL A 52 16.04 -6.54 -24.99
N PRO A 53 15.88 -6.81 -26.30
CA PRO A 53 15.62 -5.74 -27.24
C PRO A 53 14.33 -5.07 -26.78
N ASP A 54 14.30 -3.74 -26.85
CA ASP A 54 13.13 -2.89 -26.66
C ASP A 54 12.06 -3.23 -27.70
N ASP A 55 11.39 -4.36 -27.49
CA ASP A 55 10.35 -4.91 -28.33
C ASP A 55 9.05 -4.80 -27.55
N MET A 56 8.27 -3.78 -27.88
CA MET A 56 6.92 -3.50 -27.36
C MET A 56 5.94 -4.67 -27.53
N GLY A 57 6.31 -5.77 -28.21
CA GLY A 57 5.51 -7.00 -28.29
C GLY A 57 5.45 -7.84 -27.02
N LYS A 58 6.22 -7.51 -25.96
CA LYS A 58 6.29 -8.33 -24.73
C LYS A 58 5.16 -8.08 -23.71
N ASP A 59 4.45 -6.96 -23.82
CA ASP A 59 3.34 -6.65 -22.91
C ASP A 59 2.13 -7.57 -23.11
N GLU A 60 1.82 -7.95 -24.37
CA GLU A 60 0.77 -8.93 -24.65
C GLU A 60 1.10 -10.30 -24.03
N LEU A 61 2.39 -10.68 -23.98
CA LEU A 61 2.81 -11.95 -23.38
C LEU A 61 2.64 -11.92 -21.85
N LEU A 62 2.93 -10.80 -21.18
CA LEU A 62 2.76 -10.69 -19.73
C LEU A 62 1.29 -10.76 -19.31
N ILE A 63 0.40 -10.09 -20.04
CA ILE A 63 -1.05 -10.13 -19.79
C ILE A 63 -1.59 -11.56 -19.94
N ASN A 64 -1.14 -12.29 -20.95
CA ASN A 64 -1.55 -13.68 -21.20
C ASN A 64 -0.99 -14.70 -20.17
N GLU A 65 0.03 -14.32 -19.40
CA GLU A 65 0.62 -15.16 -18.36
C GLU A 65 0.04 -14.92 -16.96
N LEU A 66 -0.64 -13.79 -16.73
CA LEU A 66 -1.31 -13.48 -15.45
C LEU A 66 -2.43 -14.49 -15.09
N PRO A 67 -3.33 -14.88 -16.01
CA PRO A 67 -4.37 -15.88 -15.73
C PRO A 67 -3.78 -17.27 -15.45
N LYS A 68 -2.64 -17.59 -16.05
CA LYS A 68 -1.96 -18.88 -15.87
C LYS A 68 -1.34 -19.01 -14.47
N ARG A 69 -0.92 -17.89 -13.88
CA ARG A 69 -0.32 -17.86 -12.53
C ARG A 69 -1.36 -17.69 -11.42
N ASN A 70 -2.56 -17.20 -11.74
CA ASN A 70 -3.62 -17.03 -10.76
C ASN A 70 -4.96 -17.50 -11.31
N THR A 71 -5.25 -18.79 -11.11
CA THR A 71 -6.48 -19.46 -11.57
C THR A 71 -7.76 -18.96 -10.88
N LEU A 72 -7.63 -18.09 -9.87
CA LEU A 72 -8.74 -17.46 -9.17
C LEU A 72 -9.08 -16.07 -9.72
N LEU A 73 -8.27 -15.51 -10.64
CA LEU A 73 -8.63 -14.26 -11.29
C LEU A 73 -9.76 -14.53 -12.29
N PRO A 74 -10.92 -13.87 -12.15
CA PRO A 74 -11.93 -13.85 -13.19
C PRO A 74 -11.30 -13.40 -14.50
N GLU A 75 -11.71 -14.01 -15.61
CA GLU A 75 -11.30 -13.58 -16.94
C GLU A 75 -11.93 -12.21 -17.21
N ILE A 76 -11.24 -11.14 -16.83
CA ILE A 76 -11.65 -9.77 -17.12
C ILE A 76 -11.35 -9.48 -18.59
N SER A 77 -12.35 -9.07 -19.36
CA SER A 77 -12.07 -8.64 -20.73
C SER A 77 -11.42 -7.25 -20.71
N LEU A 78 -10.62 -6.95 -21.73
CA LEU A 78 -10.05 -5.61 -21.90
C LEU A 78 -11.15 -4.53 -21.97
N GLN A 79 -12.32 -4.87 -22.52
CA GLN A 79 -13.45 -3.95 -22.56
C GLN A 79 -14.04 -3.71 -21.17
N ASP A 80 -14.13 -4.72 -20.32
CA ASP A 80 -14.60 -4.54 -18.93
C ASP A 80 -13.62 -3.70 -18.13
N PHE A 81 -12.31 -3.89 -18.34
CA PHE A 81 -11.28 -3.06 -17.71
C PHE A 81 -11.37 -1.59 -18.15
N LEU A 82 -11.54 -1.34 -19.45
CA LEU A 82 -11.66 0.03 -19.97
C LEU A 82 -12.96 0.71 -19.56
N ASN A 83 -14.02 -0.06 -19.34
CA ASN A 83 -15.34 0.45 -18.98
C ASN A 83 -15.66 0.29 -17.48
N VAL A 84 -14.65 0.06 -16.64
CA VAL A 84 -14.84 -0.15 -15.19
C VAL A 84 -15.57 1.02 -14.53
N ASP A 85 -15.33 2.24 -15.04
CA ASP A 85 -15.93 3.46 -14.53
C ASP A 85 -17.18 3.90 -15.31
N SER A 86 -17.56 3.18 -16.37
CA SER A 86 -18.69 3.58 -17.24
C SER A 86 -20.04 3.52 -16.53
N ASP A 87 -20.17 2.64 -15.54
CA ASP A 87 -21.38 2.50 -14.71
C ASP A 87 -21.29 3.30 -13.40
N VAL A 88 -20.22 4.07 -13.18
CA VAL A 88 -20.10 4.96 -12.03
C VAL A 88 -21.02 6.16 -12.26
N ILE A 89 -22.23 6.07 -11.70
CA ILE A 89 -23.18 7.17 -11.67
C ILE A 89 -22.67 8.19 -10.64
N CYS A 90 -22.11 9.30 -11.10
CA CYS A 90 -21.91 10.47 -10.25
C CYS A 90 -23.29 11.04 -9.90
N THR A 91 -23.72 10.89 -8.65
CA THR A 91 -24.87 11.63 -8.16
C THR A 91 -24.45 13.09 -8.02
N GLU A 92 -25.19 14.00 -8.65
CA GLU A 92 -25.04 15.44 -8.46
C GLU A 92 -25.70 15.85 -7.14
N GLU A 93 -25.14 15.35 -6.05
CA GLU A 93 -25.52 15.74 -4.69
C GLU A 93 -24.95 17.12 -4.38
N THR A 94 -25.76 17.95 -3.74
CA THR A 94 -25.31 19.24 -3.22
C THR A 94 -24.58 19.01 -1.89
N ASP A 95 -23.66 19.91 -1.54
CA ASP A 95 -22.95 19.85 -0.25
C ASP A 95 -23.95 19.78 0.92
N GLU A 96 -25.11 20.43 0.81
CA GLU A 96 -26.16 20.37 1.83
C GLU A 96 -26.81 18.99 1.95
N GLN A 97 -26.99 18.27 0.83
CA GLN A 97 -27.49 16.89 0.82
C GLN A 97 -26.50 15.94 1.51
N ILE A 98 -25.20 16.07 1.17
CA ILE A 98 -24.12 15.26 1.75
C ILE A 98 -24.04 15.48 3.27
N ILE A 99 -24.11 16.74 3.71
CA ILE A 99 -24.09 17.07 5.13
C ILE A 99 -25.31 16.48 5.84
N ALA A 100 -26.51 16.57 5.24
CA ALA A 100 -27.73 16.01 5.82
C ALA A 100 -27.62 14.49 6.00
N ASP A 101 -27.12 13.77 5.00
CA ASP A 101 -26.97 12.31 5.07
C ASP A 101 -25.98 11.88 6.15
N ILE A 102 -24.83 12.57 6.28
CA ILE A 102 -23.86 12.31 7.36
C ILE A 102 -24.46 12.61 8.74
N MET A 103 -25.29 13.64 8.85
CA MET A 103 -25.95 13.97 10.12
C MET A 103 -27.04 12.98 10.49
N ILE A 104 -27.80 12.46 9.52
CA ILE A 104 -28.80 11.40 9.72
C ILE A 104 -28.10 10.09 10.14
N GLU A 105 -27.02 9.69 9.47
CA GLU A 105 -26.27 8.48 9.79
C GLU A 105 -25.66 8.55 11.21
N LYS A 106 -25.19 9.73 11.63
CA LYS A 106 -24.75 9.97 13.01
C LYS A 106 -25.87 9.89 14.04
N GLU A 107 -27.08 10.31 13.69
CA GLU A 107 -28.24 10.24 14.58
C GLU A 107 -28.75 8.80 14.72
N GLU A 108 -28.64 7.97 13.68
CA GLU A 108 -28.93 6.53 13.75
C GLU A 108 -27.85 5.73 14.48
N LEU A 109 -26.57 6.09 14.35
CA LEU A 109 -25.46 5.49 15.11
C LEU A 109 -25.42 5.93 16.58
N SER A 110 -26.06 7.05 16.92
CA SER A 110 -26.20 7.56 18.29
C SER A 110 -27.03 6.66 19.19
N ASP A 111 -27.91 5.81 18.65
CA ASP A 111 -28.69 4.83 19.43
C ASP A 111 -27.94 3.49 19.62
N PHE A 112 -26.74 3.38 19.04
CA PHE A 112 -25.81 2.26 19.24
C PHE A 112 -24.65 2.60 20.20
N GLU A 113 -24.66 3.78 20.84
CA GLU A 113 -23.69 4.14 21.88
C GLU A 113 -24.00 3.46 23.22
N GLN A 114 -24.02 2.12 23.25
CA GLN A 114 -23.91 1.40 24.52
C GLN A 114 -23.32 -0.02 24.44
N GLU A 115 -22.37 -0.33 23.55
CA GLU A 115 -21.42 -1.43 23.79
C GLU A 115 -20.20 -1.45 22.85
N GLU A 116 -19.37 -0.41 22.86
CA GLU A 116 -18.03 -0.53 22.25
C GLU A 116 -16.95 0.07 23.15
N ASN A 117 -16.72 -0.64 24.27
CA ASN A 117 -15.45 -0.58 24.99
C ASN A 117 -14.66 -1.87 24.70
N GLU A 118 -14.56 -2.28 23.43
CA GLU A 118 -13.47 -3.15 22.95
C GLU A 118 -12.33 -2.28 22.43
N ILE A 119 -11.79 -1.45 23.31
CA ILE A 119 -10.39 -1.07 23.23
C ILE A 119 -9.64 -2.39 23.39
N THR A 120 -9.06 -2.92 22.31
CA THR A 120 -8.08 -4.00 22.39
C THR A 120 -7.00 -3.52 23.36
N GLN A 121 -7.07 -4.00 24.61
CA GLN A 121 -6.21 -3.54 25.68
C GLN A 121 -4.78 -3.78 25.25
N ARG A 122 -3.98 -2.71 25.24
CA ARG A 122 -2.55 -2.79 24.99
C ARG A 122 -1.97 -3.88 25.90
N PRO A 123 -1.28 -4.91 25.36
CA PRO A 123 -0.80 -6.01 26.16
C PRO A 123 0.04 -5.48 27.32
N THR A 124 -0.21 -6.00 28.52
CA THR A 124 0.57 -5.60 29.69
C THR A 124 2.01 -6.11 29.52
N ALA A 125 2.99 -5.42 30.08
CA ALA A 125 4.41 -5.81 29.98
C ALA A 125 4.67 -7.29 30.36
N LYS A 126 3.85 -7.84 31.26
CA LYS A 126 3.88 -9.27 31.63
C LYS A 126 3.44 -10.20 30.49
N GLN A 127 2.37 -9.87 29.77
CA GLN A 127 1.89 -10.64 28.62
C GLN A 127 2.88 -10.60 27.46
N ALA A 128 3.46 -9.42 27.20
CA ALA A 128 4.51 -9.27 26.19
C ALA A 128 5.75 -10.12 26.53
N ALA A 129 6.13 -10.20 27.82
CA ALA A 129 7.25 -11.04 28.26
C ALA A 129 6.97 -12.54 28.07
N GLU A 130 5.76 -13.01 28.39
CA GLU A 130 5.37 -14.41 28.17
C GLU A 130 5.38 -14.78 26.68
N TRP A 131 4.91 -13.89 25.79
CA TRP A 131 4.96 -14.10 24.34
C TRP A 131 6.39 -14.16 23.80
N LEU A 132 7.27 -13.27 24.26
CA LEU A 132 8.68 -13.27 23.88
C LEU A 132 9.42 -14.52 24.40
N SER A 133 9.03 -15.04 25.56
CA SER A 133 9.56 -16.32 26.07
C SER A 133 9.10 -17.51 25.22
N GLY A 134 7.85 -17.54 24.78
CA GLY A 134 7.35 -18.56 23.84
C GLY A 134 8.08 -18.53 22.50
N LEU A 135 8.27 -17.33 21.94
CA LEU A 135 9.05 -17.12 20.71
C LEU A 135 10.50 -17.58 20.86
N ARG A 136 11.17 -17.24 21.97
CA ARG A 136 12.56 -17.67 22.21
C ARG A 136 12.69 -19.18 22.23
N HIS A 137 11.74 -19.89 22.84
CA HIS A 137 11.75 -21.35 22.88
C HIS A 137 11.60 -22.00 21.49
N SER A 138 10.89 -21.35 20.57
CA SER A 138 10.77 -21.81 19.17
C SER A 138 12.01 -21.56 18.30
N PHE A 139 12.92 -20.67 18.72
CA PHE A 139 14.17 -20.38 18.00
C PHE A 139 15.38 -21.13 18.57
N GLU A 140 15.27 -21.70 19.78
CA GLU A 140 16.32 -22.50 20.43
C GLU A 140 16.04 -24.02 20.39
N GLY A 141 15.10 -24.46 19.53
CA GLY A 141 14.83 -25.87 19.23
C GLY A 141 15.64 -26.41 18.06
#